data_AF-A0A4Q3IU87-F1
#
_entry.id   AF-A0A4Q3IU87-F1
#
_cell.length_a   1.000
_cell.length_b   1.000
_cell.length_c   1.000
_cell.angle_alpha   90.00
_cell.angle_beta   90.00
_cell.angle_gamma   90.00
#
_symmetry.space_group_name_H-M   'P 1'
#
loop_
_entity.id
_entity.type
_entity.pdbx_description
1 polymer ?
#
loop_
_entity_poly.entity_id
_entity_poly.type
_entity_poly.pdbx_seq_one_letter_code
_entity_poly.pdbx_strand_id
1 'polypeptide(L)'
;MSSFLARPLAALRALGLVLAVAVGTVSLAACSSDDRLVVHTETGEHAFTVEVVDTPATRQQGLMFRQSLADDAGMLFDFEAEQQT
;
A
#
# COMPACT_ATOMS: atom_id res chain seq x y z
N MET A 1 17.34 53.89 18.20
CA MET A 1 16.91 52.67 18.93
C MET A 1 15.42 52.46 18.71
N SER A 2 14.93 51.21 18.76
CA SER A 2 13.51 50.80 18.68
C SER A 2 13.01 50.31 17.32
N SER A 3 13.38 49.08 16.95
CA SER A 3 12.46 48.14 16.25
C SER A 3 13.00 46.70 16.32
N PHE A 4 13.08 46.14 17.54
CA PHE A 4 13.47 44.73 17.74
C PHE A 4 12.30 43.83 18.18
N LEU A 5 11.11 44.38 18.41
CA LEU A 5 9.97 43.62 18.96
C LEU A 5 9.07 42.93 17.92
N ALA A 6 9.22 43.17 16.61
CA ALA A 6 8.31 42.61 15.61
C ALA A 6 8.70 41.21 15.08
N ARG A 7 9.92 40.74 15.38
CA ARG A 7 10.48 39.50 14.82
C ARG A 7 10.14 38.18 15.54
N PRO A 8 9.69 38.13 16.82
CA PRO A 8 9.46 36.83 17.46
C PRO A 8 8.20 36.14 16.92
N LEU A 9 7.13 36.89 16.63
CA LEU A 9 5.90 36.33 16.08
C LEU A 9 6.04 35.85 14.62
N ALA A 10 6.84 36.52 13.80
CA ALA A 10 7.09 36.10 12.43
C ALA A 10 7.93 34.80 12.37
N ALA A 11 8.93 34.67 13.26
CA ALA A 11 9.73 33.46 13.37
C ALA A 11 8.90 32.26 13.87
N LEU A 12 8.01 32.46 14.85
CA LEU A 12 7.09 31.44 15.36
C LEU A 12 6.08 30.97 14.30
N ARG A 13 5.57 31.88 13.47
CA ARG A 13 4.66 31.53 12.35
C ARG A 13 5.37 30.77 11.23
N ALA A 14 6.59 31.18 10.88
CA ALA A 14 7.40 30.47 9.89
C ALA A 14 7.74 29.05 10.38
N LEU A 15 8.08 28.89 11.66
CA LEU A 15 8.35 27.58 12.26
C LEU A 15 7.09 26.69 12.30
N GLY A 16 5.94 27.26 12.65
CA GLY A 16 4.66 26.55 12.61
C GLY A 16 4.26 26.10 11.20
N LEU A 17 4.53 26.93 10.18
CA LEU A 17 4.27 26.57 8.77
C LEU A 17 5.21 25.45 8.29
N VAL A 18 6.49 25.50 8.65
CA VAL A 18 7.46 24.44 8.32
C VAL A 18 7.08 23.13 8.99
N LEU A 19 6.64 23.17 10.24
CA LEU A 19 6.18 21.98 10.98
C LEU A 19 4.90 21.39 10.35
N ALA A 20 3.94 22.24 9.96
CA ALA A 20 2.71 21.80 9.30
C ALA A 20 2.98 21.14 7.93
N VAL A 21 3.92 21.68 7.15
CA VAL A 21 4.36 21.09 5.87
C VAL A 21 5.07 19.75 6.09
N ALA A 22 5.94 19.67 7.10
CA ALA A 22 6.68 18.43 7.41
C ALA A 22 5.77 17.28 7.88
N VAL A 23 4.70 17.58 8.61
CA VAL A 23 3.71 16.57 9.04
C VAL A 23 2.81 16.12 7.88
N GLY A 24 2.52 17.00 6.92
CA GLY A 24 1.65 16.69 5.77
C GLY A 24 2.26 15.73 4.74
N THR A 25 3.57 15.51 4.72
CA THR A 25 4.25 14.68 3.71
C THR A 25 4.41 13.20 4.11
N VAL A 26 3.96 12.78 5.30
CA VAL A 26 4.26 11.44 5.85
C VAL A 26 3.35 10.31 5.31
N SER A 27 2.33 10.62 4.51
CA SER A 27 1.20 9.69 4.28
C SER A 27 1.04 9.11 2.86
N LEU A 28 2.10 8.69 2.16
CA LEU A 28 1.94 8.03 0.84
C LEU A 28 2.82 6.78 0.60
N ALA A 29 3.14 6.02 1.64
CA ALA A 29 3.75 4.70 1.48
C ALA A 29 2.85 3.62 2.13
N ALA A 30 1.61 3.51 1.65
CA ALA A 30 0.91 2.24 1.78
C ALA A 30 1.53 1.31 0.72
N CYS A 31 2.53 0.51 1.11
CA CYS A 31 2.95 -0.60 0.28
C CYS A 31 1.76 -1.56 0.21
N SER A 32 0.97 -1.51 -0.87
CA SER A 32 0.18 -2.69 -1.23
C SER A 32 1.22 -3.73 -1.64
N SER A 33 1.31 -4.81 -0.88
CA SER A 33 2.14 -5.96 -1.24
C SER A 33 1.47 -6.69 -2.39
N ASP A 34 1.52 -6.07 -3.56
CA ASP A 34 1.13 -6.65 -4.83
C ASP A 34 2.31 -7.50 -5.31
N ASP A 35 2.21 -8.82 -5.09
CA ASP A 35 3.26 -9.75 -5.48
C ASP A 35 3.12 -10.14 -6.95
N ARG A 36 4.24 -10.29 -7.65
CA ARG A 36 4.24 -10.69 -9.06
C ARG A 36 4.31 -12.21 -9.17
N LEU A 37 3.29 -12.81 -9.78
CA LEU A 37 3.23 -14.24 -10.09
C LEU A 37 3.39 -14.46 -11.59
N VAL A 38 4.15 -15.48 -11.99
CA VAL A 38 4.31 -15.87 -13.40
C VAL A 38 3.94 -17.33 -13.58
N VAL A 39 2.99 -17.61 -14.46
CA VAL A 39 2.61 -18.96 -14.90
C VAL A 39 3.34 -19.27 -16.20
N HIS A 40 4.20 -20.27 -16.19
CA HIS A 40 4.87 -20.77 -17.39
C HIS A 40 4.02 -21.87 -18.03
N THR A 41 3.69 -21.70 -19.31
CA THR A 41 2.90 -22.66 -20.10
C THR A 41 3.62 -23.00 -21.40
N GLU A 42 3.14 -23.99 -22.15
CA GLU A 42 3.67 -24.29 -23.49
C GLU A 42 3.50 -23.11 -24.46
N THR A 43 2.49 -22.26 -24.24
CA THR A 43 2.20 -21.08 -25.08
C THR A 43 2.97 -19.83 -24.66
N GLY A 44 3.72 -19.88 -23.56
CA GLY A 44 4.52 -18.76 -23.05
C GLY A 44 4.26 -18.44 -21.58
N GLU A 45 4.77 -17.29 -21.15
CA GLU A 45 4.63 -16.79 -19.79
C GLU A 45 3.39 -15.90 -19.64
N HIS A 46 2.65 -16.11 -18.56
CA HIS A 46 1.52 -15.28 -18.17
C HIS A 46 1.80 -14.66 -16.81
N ALA A 47 2.02 -13.35 -16.78
CA ALA A 47 2.29 -12.61 -15.56
C ALA A 47 0.99 -12.07 -14.96
N PHE A 48 0.88 -12.18 -13.64
CA PHE A 48 -0.23 -11.66 -12.85
C PHE A 48 0.30 -10.86 -11.67
N THR A 49 -0.43 -9.81 -11.31
CA THR A 49 -0.32 -9.14 -10.02
C THR A 49 -1.25 -9.83 -9.03
N VAL A 50 -0.73 -10.36 -7.92
CA VAL A 50 -1.50 -11.16 -6.98
C VAL A 50 -1.40 -10.65 -5.56
N GLU A 51 -2.50 -10.78 -4.83
CA GLU A 51 -2.51 -10.67 -3.38
C GLU A 51 -2.37 -12.06 -2.77
N VAL A 52 -1.40 -12.24 -1.87
CA VAL A 52 -1.18 -13.52 -1.17
C VAL A 52 -2.15 -13.66 -0.01
N VAL A 53 -2.83 -14.80 0.04
CA VAL A 53 -3.89 -15.13 0.98
C VAL A 53 -3.50 -16.40 1.73
N ASP A 54 -2.92 -16.24 2.91
CA ASP A 54 -2.33 -17.31 3.73
C ASP A 54 -3.16 -17.66 4.99
N THR A 55 -3.87 -16.68 5.57
CA THR A 55 -4.69 -16.92 6.77
C THR A 55 -6.05 -17.55 6.46
N PRO A 56 -6.65 -18.35 7.37
CA PRO A 56 -8.02 -18.85 7.19
C PRO A 56 -9.07 -17.74 7.02
N ALA A 57 -8.89 -16.60 7.69
CA ALA A 57 -9.83 -15.48 7.64
C ALA A 57 -9.81 -14.78 6.28
N THR A 58 -8.62 -14.47 5.75
CA THR A 58 -8.46 -13.84 4.44
C THR A 58 -8.88 -14.79 3.32
N ARG A 59 -8.66 -16.11 3.47
CA ARG A 59 -9.17 -17.12 2.52
C ARG A 59 -10.69 -17.17 2.46
N GLN A 60 -11.38 -17.10 3.60
CA GLN A 60 -12.85 -17.05 3.64
C GLN A 60 -13.41 -15.80 2.97
N GLN A 61 -12.73 -14.67 3.13
CA GLN A 61 -13.10 -13.43 2.45
C GLN A 61 -12.89 -13.52 0.94
N GLY A 62 -11.73 -14.00 0.49
CA GLY A 62 -11.37 -14.05 -0.92
C GLY A 62 -11.61 -12.72 -1.64
N LEU A 63 -12.19 -12.78 -2.84
CA LEU A 63 -12.52 -11.59 -3.65
C LEU A 63 -13.84 -10.91 -3.25
N MET A 64 -14.46 -11.26 -2.11
CA MET A 64 -15.69 -10.60 -1.66
C MET A 64 -15.47 -9.09 -1.52
N PHE A 65 -16.46 -8.31 -1.95
CA PHE A 65 -16.47 -6.84 -1.96
C PHE A 65 -15.54 -6.16 -2.97
N ARG A 66 -14.84 -6.90 -3.84
CA ARG A 66 -14.15 -6.32 -5.00
C ARG A 66 -15.18 -5.81 -6.01
N GLN A 67 -15.10 -4.54 -6.37
CA GLN A 67 -15.96 -3.95 -7.40
C GLN A 67 -15.44 -4.22 -8.82
N SER A 68 -14.13 -4.43 -8.95
CA SER A 68 -13.43 -4.70 -10.20
C SER A 68 -12.14 -5.45 -9.93
N LEU A 69 -11.65 -6.15 -10.95
CA LEU A 69 -10.35 -6.83 -10.98
C LEU A 69 -9.77 -6.66 -12.39
N ALA A 70 -8.48 -6.36 -12.50
CA ALA A 70 -7.82 -6.26 -13.80
C ALA A 70 -7.65 -7.66 -14.43
N ASP A 71 -7.50 -7.71 -15.75
CA ASP A 71 -7.36 -8.99 -16.50
C ASP A 71 -6.11 -9.78 -16.07
N ASP A 72 -5.08 -9.08 -15.59
CA ASP A 72 -3.81 -9.61 -15.10
C ASP A 72 -3.71 -9.54 -13.57
N ALA A 73 -4.82 -9.43 -12.84
CA ALA A 73 -4.83 -9.39 -11.37
C ALA A 73 -5.56 -10.60 -10.75
N GLY A 74 -5.12 -11.02 -9.55
CA GLY A 74 -5.74 -12.14 -8.84
C GLY A 74 -5.39 -12.25 -7.36
N MET A 75 -5.79 -13.37 -6.76
CA MET A 75 -5.36 -13.79 -5.41
C MET A 75 -4.67 -15.15 -5.50
N LEU A 76 -3.56 -15.29 -4.77
CA LEU A 76 -2.88 -16.56 -4.58
C LEU A 76 -3.23 -17.11 -3.19
N PHE A 77 -3.89 -18.26 -3.13
CA PHE A 77 -4.26 -18.91 -1.89
C PHE A 77 -3.16 -19.90 -1.50
N ASP A 78 -2.40 -19.60 -0.44
CA ASP A 78 -1.42 -20.51 0.11
C ASP A 78 -2.06 -21.36 1.22
N PHE A 79 -2.00 -22.68 1.06
CA PHE A 79 -2.54 -23.64 2.02
C PHE A 79 -1.48 -24.26 2.91
N GLU A 80 -0.19 -23.94 2.70
CA GLU A 80 1.02 -24.46 3.38
C GLU A 80 1.25 -25.98 3.25
N ALA A 81 0.19 -26.78 3.19
CA ALA A 81 0.22 -28.22 3.11
C ALA A 81 -0.80 -28.76 2.11
N GLU A 82 -0.43 -29.84 1.43
CA GLU A 82 -1.33 -30.58 0.57
C GLU A 82 -2.41 -31.30 1.40
N GLN A 83 -3.66 -31.23 0.96
CA GLN A 83 -4.74 -32.06 1.50
C GLN A 83 -5.05 -33.20 0.52
N GLN A 84 -4.96 -34.43 1.01
CA GLN A 84 -5.41 -35.61 0.28
C GLN A 84 -6.89 -35.85 0.63
N THR A 85 -7.74 -35.81 -0.39
CA THR A 85 -9.17 -36.17 -0.32
C THR A 85 -9.38 -37.68 -0.31
#